data_AF-A0A9E5N8C5-F1
#
_entry.id   AF-A0A9E5N8C5-F1
#
_cell.length_a   1.000
_cell.length_b   1.000
_cell.length_c   1.000
_cell.angle_alpha   90.00
_cell.angle_beta   90.00
_cell.angle_gamma   90.00
#
_symmetry.space_group_name_H-M   'P 1'
#
loop_
_entity.id
_entity.type
_entity.pdbx_description
1 polymer ?
#
loop_
_entity_poly.entity_id
_entity_poly.type
_entity_poly.pdbx_seq_one_letter_code
_entity_poly.pdbx_strand_id
1 'polypeptide(L)' 'TGRIRANAERHEEVCFEASEAGRLLPSNVALEFSLQYASVIAFGRIRILEDEAGKKRALYGLIEKYFPGMQ' A
#
# COMPACT_ATOMS: atom_id res chain seq x y z
N THR A 1 8.56 -5.60 -17.95
CA THR A 1 8.62 -5.37 -16.48
C THR A 1 7.92 -4.07 -16.15
N GLY A 2 7.24 -3.98 -15.00
CA GLY A 2 6.54 -2.77 -14.57
C GLY A 2 7.50 -1.71 -14.01
N ARG A 3 7.10 -0.44 -14.06
CA ARG A 3 7.92 0.71 -13.59
C ARG A 3 8.31 0.61 -12.11
N ILE A 4 7.40 0.13 -11.26
CA ILE A 4 7.68 -0.08 -9.82
C ILE A 4 8.86 -1.04 -9.64
N ARG A 5 8.84 -2.17 -10.35
CA ARG A 5 9.92 -3.17 -10.28
C ARG A 5 11.25 -2.60 -10.77
N ALA A 6 11.25 -1.88 -11.90
CA ALA A 6 12.47 -1.30 -12.46
C ALA A 6 13.09 -0.22 -11.54
N ASN A 7 12.27 0.53 -10.82
CA ASN A 7 12.74 1.51 -9.84
C ASN A 7 13.25 0.84 -8.56
N ALA A 8 12.55 -0.16 -8.05
CA ALA A 8 12.94 -0.91 -6.85
C ALA A 8 14.29 -1.64 -7.00
N GLU A 9 14.67 -1.99 -8.23
CA GLU A 9 15.99 -2.57 -8.55
C GLU A 9 17.14 -1.56 -8.40
N ARG A 10 16.84 -0.26 -8.49
CA ARG A 10 17.84 0.83 -8.47
C ARG A 10 17.80 1.66 -7.19
N HIS A 11 16.64 1.70 -6.53
CA HIS A 11 16.37 2.53 -5.37
C HIS A 11 15.57 1.74 -4.35
N GLU A 12 16.11 1.65 -3.14
CA GLU A 12 15.51 0.89 -2.04
C GLU A 12 14.68 1.76 -1.10
N GLU A 13 14.94 3.07 -1.04
CA GLU A 13 14.22 4.00 -0.17
C GLU A 13 12.83 4.27 -0.74
N VAL A 14 11.80 3.98 0.07
CA VAL A 14 10.40 4.16 -0.33
C VAL A 14 9.57 4.67 0.83
N CYS A 15 8.41 5.23 0.50
CA CYS A 15 7.28 5.35 1.41
C CYS A 15 6.17 4.37 1.00
N PHE A 16 5.45 3.88 2.00
CA PHE A 16 4.21 3.13 1.85
C PHE A 16 3.09 3.91 2.53
N GLU A 17 2.01 4.15 1.81
CA GLU A 17 0.83 4.84 2.32
C GLU A 17 -0.35 3.87 2.34
N ALA A 18 -1.13 3.93 3.41
CA ALA A 18 -2.43 3.28 3.49
C ALA A 18 -3.41 4.23 4.16
N SER A 19 -4.59 4.35 3.57
CA SER A 19 -5.66 5.21 4.08
C SER A 19 -7.03 4.54 3.99
N GLU A 20 -7.90 5.01 4.86
CA GLU A 20 -9.33 4.75 4.83
C GLU A 20 -10.06 6.07 4.60
N ALA A 21 -10.89 6.09 3.55
CA ALA A 21 -11.76 7.22 3.25
C ALA A 21 -13.15 6.99 3.87
N GLY A 22 -13.66 8.00 4.56
CA GLY A 22 -14.99 8.04 5.14
C GLY A 22 -15.96 8.86 4.29
N ARG A 23 -16.72 9.75 4.95
CA ARG A 23 -17.77 10.56 4.30
C ARG A 23 -17.22 11.88 3.78
N LEU A 24 -17.82 12.37 2.70
CA LEU A 24 -17.68 13.77 2.27
C LEU A 24 -18.43 14.66 3.27
N LEU A 25 -17.77 15.73 3.72
CA LEU A 25 -18.30 16.70 4.66
C LEU A 25 -18.71 17.96 3.89
N PRO A 26 -20.03 18.23 3.74
CA PRO A 26 -20.51 19.39 3.02
C PRO A 26 -20.34 20.67 3.84
N SER A 27 -20.19 21.81 3.16
CA SER A 27 -20.15 23.12 3.79
C SER A 27 -20.88 24.18 2.96
N ASN A 28 -21.20 25.32 3.58
CA ASN A 28 -21.73 26.51 2.90
C ASN A 28 -20.62 27.45 2.39
N VAL A 29 -19.35 27.20 2.75
CA VAL A 29 -18.18 27.90 2.23
C VAL A 29 -17.40 26.92 1.34
N ALA A 30 -17.10 27.33 0.10
CA ALA A 30 -16.50 26.44 -0.90
C ALA A 30 -15.17 25.81 -0.45
N LEU A 31 -14.37 26.50 0.37
CA LEU A 31 -13.08 26.02 0.87
C LEU A 31 -13.19 25.05 2.05
N GLU A 32 -14.38 24.91 2.64
CA GLU A 32 -14.60 24.12 3.86
C GLU A 32 -15.21 22.73 3.55
N PHE A 33 -15.39 22.40 2.28
CA PHE A 33 -15.69 21.02 1.88
C PHE A 33 -14.49 20.13 2.18
N SER A 34 -14.74 18.99 2.79
CA SER A 34 -13.66 18.08 3.20
C SER A 34 -14.06 16.61 3.12
N LEU A 35 -13.11 15.72 3.42
CA LEU A 35 -13.27 14.28 3.44
C LEU A 35 -12.82 13.76 4.81
N GLN A 36 -13.62 12.93 5.45
CA GLN A 36 -13.13 12.16 6.59
C GLN A 36 -12.11 11.14 6.12
N TYR A 37 -10.94 11.09 6.74
CA TYR A 37 -9.96 10.07 6.42
C TYR A 37 -9.10 9.71 7.64
N ALA A 38 -8.57 8.49 7.63
CA ALA A 38 -7.42 8.09 8.43
C ALA A 38 -6.33 7.63 7.46
N SER A 39 -5.08 8.08 7.65
CA SER A 39 -3.96 7.71 6.78
C SER A 39 -2.69 7.50 7.60
N VAL A 40 -1.89 6.52 7.18
CA VAL A 40 -0.56 6.24 7.73
C VAL A 40 0.45 6.25 6.59
N ILE A 41 1.57 6.94 6.81
CA ILE A 41 2.73 6.92 5.92
C ILE A 41 3.90 6.27 6.66
N ALA A 42 4.39 5.15 6.13
CA ALA A 42 5.58 4.46 6.63
C ALA A 42 6.77 4.72 5.70
N PHE A 43 7.90 5.13 6.25
CA PHE A 43 9.15 5.34 5.52
C PHE A 43 10.12 4.19 5.82
N GLY A 44 10.82 3.71 4.81
CA GLY A 44 11.79 2.64 5.00
C GLY A 44 12.49 2.20 3.73
N ARG A 45 13.08 1.00 3.79
CA ARG A 45 13.79 0.37 2.68
C ARG A 45 13.11 -0.91 2.26
N ILE A 46 12.93 -1.10 0.96
CA ILE A 46 12.47 -2.36 0.37
C ILE A 46 13.64 -3.18 -0.15
N ARG A 47 13.40 -4.49 -0.28
CA ARG A 47 14.33 -5.41 -0.94
C ARG A 47 13.57 -6.34 -1.87
N ILE A 48 14.22 -6.73 -2.96
CA ILE A 48 13.68 -7.74 -3.87
C ILE A 48 13.93 -9.11 -3.25
N LEU A 49 12.87 -9.90 -3.12
CA LEU A 49 12.99 -11.30 -2.73
C LEU A 49 13.42 -12.09 -3.96
N GLU A 50 14.57 -12.75 -3.88
CA GLU A 50 15.11 -13.59 -4.98
C GLU A 50 14.85 -15.09 -4.75
N ASP A 51 14.85 -15.53 -3.48
CA ASP A 51 14.64 -16.93 -3.13
C ASP A 51 13.17 -17.36 -3.28
N GLU A 52 12.97 -18.58 -3.75
CA GLU A 52 11.65 -19.13 -4.01
C GLU A 52 10.80 -19.24 -2.73
N ALA A 53 11.42 -19.61 -1.61
CA ALA A 53 10.74 -19.76 -0.34
C ALA A 53 10.18 -18.42 0.17
N GLY A 54 10.96 -17.35 0.08
CA GLY A 54 10.58 -15.98 0.39
C GLY A 54 9.46 -15.47 -0.51
N LYS A 55 9.58 -15.70 -1.82
CA LYS A 55 8.52 -15.37 -2.79
C LYS A 55 7.20 -16.08 -2.44
N LYS A 56 7.24 -17.38 -2.18
CA LYS A 56 6.05 -18.16 -1.78
C LYS A 56 5.42 -17.59 -0.50
N ARG A 57 6.21 -17.41 0.57
CA ARG A 57 5.68 -16.85 1.84
C ARG A 57 5.01 -15.49 1.63
N ALA A 58 5.64 -14.58 0.91
CA ALA A 58 5.09 -13.25 0.67
C ALA A 58 3.80 -13.28 -0.16
N LEU A 59 3.78 -14.04 -1.27
CA LEU A 59 2.62 -14.14 -2.16
C LEU A 59 1.43 -14.81 -1.48
N TYR A 60 1.65 -15.94 -0.78
CA TYR A 60 0.58 -16.60 -0.04
C TYR A 60 0.07 -15.75 1.14
N GLY A 61 0.95 -15.02 1.84
CA GLY A 61 0.52 -14.08 2.88
C GLY A 61 -0.35 -12.93 2.33
N LEU A 62 -0.10 -12.47 1.10
CA LEU A 62 -0.99 -11.51 0.44
C LEU A 62 -2.33 -12.14 0.09
N ILE A 63 -2.34 -13.38 -0.43
CA ILE A 63 -3.58 -14.10 -0.73
C ILE A 63 -4.41 -14.27 0.53
N GLU A 64 -3.81 -14.75 1.63
CA GLU A 64 -4.49 -14.90 2.92
C GLU A 64 -5.04 -13.58 3.45
N LYS A 65 -4.25 -12.49 3.38
CA LYS A 65 -4.68 -11.15 3.80
C LYS A 65 -5.94 -10.67 3.06
N TYR A 66 -6.00 -10.89 1.75
CA TYR A 66 -7.09 -10.38 0.91
C TYR A 66 -8.24 -11.37 0.71
N PHE A 67 -7.98 -12.67 0.89
CA PHE A 67 -8.94 -13.77 0.71
C PHE A 67 -8.85 -14.78 1.87
N PRO A 68 -9.16 -14.37 3.11
CA PRO A 68 -8.93 -15.18 4.32
C PRO A 68 -9.77 -16.47 4.45
N GLY A 69 -10.49 -16.89 3.40
CA GLY A 69 -11.30 -18.11 3.35
C GLY A 69 -11.20 -18.88 2.03
N MET A 70 -10.21 -18.57 1.18
CA MET A 70 -9.99 -19.31 -0.06
C MET A 70 -9.28 -20.63 0.27
N GLN A 71 -9.99 -21.76 0.09
CA GLN A 71 -9.45 -23.13 0.17
C GLN A 71 -8.86 -23.56 -1.17
#